data_AF-A0A4Q3C9D0-F1
#
_entry.id   AF-A0A4Q3C9D0-F1
#
_cell.length_a   1.000
_cell.length_b   1.000
_cell.length_c   1.000
_cell.angle_alpha   90.00
_cell.angle_beta   90.00
_cell.angle_gamma   90.00
#
_symmetry.space_group_name_H-M   'P 1'
#
loop_
_entity.id
_entity.type
_entity.pdbx_description
1 polymer ?
#
loop_
_entity_poly.entity_id
_entity_poly.type
_entity_poly.pdbx_seq_one_letter_code
_entity_poly.pdbx_strand_id
1 'polypeptide(L)'
;LKENDSYAQQSVAHNTVIVDETSHYGGQWKKGEEHSPELVFSDITNPEKVQIVSAKENNAYAGVGMQRTVAMVGADMPFIIDVYSLRSAQKHNYDLNFMYGGHIIETDFKYDAALTSLTPLGTKNGYQHVWKVAEGTGNNGISKFTWLNDKKFYSIATLTTEATKLAVTKVGANDPDFNLRAENGYMARVQDKGNYTFVSIIEPHGSFDPRLELVQDSHSRVQDIKLLVEDEKYTAVSVSFREGKTYLLMFANAPSDAKTSHKLTIGGQNYTWKGNYQLITK
;
A
#
# COMPACT_ATOMS: atom_id res chain seq x y z
N LEU A 1 -14.21 -25.07 0.43
CA LEU A 1 -14.63 -24.80 -0.96
C LEU A 1 -13.37 -24.76 -1.83
N LYS A 2 -13.46 -25.03 -3.13
CA LYS A 2 -12.27 -25.03 -4.01
C LYS A 2 -11.60 -23.65 -4.05
N GLU A 3 -12.41 -22.63 -3.91
CA GLU A 3 -12.06 -21.21 -3.90
C GLU A 3 -11.23 -20.81 -2.67
N ASN A 4 -11.19 -21.65 -1.63
CA ASN A 4 -10.25 -21.46 -0.52
C ASN A 4 -8.81 -21.52 -1.03
N ASP A 5 -8.51 -22.54 -1.83
CA ASP A 5 -7.15 -22.77 -2.34
C ASP A 5 -6.90 -21.92 -3.59
N SER A 6 -7.89 -21.83 -4.49
CA SER A 6 -7.71 -21.11 -5.76
C SER A 6 -7.80 -19.58 -5.66
N TYR A 7 -8.36 -19.04 -4.56
CA TYR A 7 -8.47 -17.60 -4.31
C TYR A 7 -8.07 -17.19 -2.89
N ALA A 8 -8.77 -17.66 -1.84
CA ALA A 8 -8.67 -17.07 -0.51
C ALA A 8 -7.26 -17.16 0.11
N GLN A 9 -6.49 -18.20 -0.22
CA GLN A 9 -5.09 -18.36 0.21
C GLN A 9 -4.06 -17.66 -0.69
N GLN A 10 -4.47 -17.14 -1.85
CA GLN A 10 -3.57 -16.54 -2.83
C GLN A 10 -3.20 -15.11 -2.43
N SER A 11 -1.97 -14.67 -2.74
CA SER A 11 -1.49 -13.35 -2.32
C SER A 11 -2.30 -12.19 -2.90
N VAL A 12 -2.88 -12.37 -4.10
CA VAL A 12 -3.75 -11.36 -4.72
C VAL A 12 -5.04 -11.11 -3.92
N ALA A 13 -5.49 -12.05 -3.09
CA ALA A 13 -6.62 -11.85 -2.19
C ALA A 13 -6.29 -11.00 -0.95
N HIS A 14 -5.03 -10.58 -0.78
CA HIS A 14 -4.52 -9.92 0.42
C HIS A 14 -3.89 -8.56 0.11
N ASN A 15 -3.77 -7.71 1.14
CA ASN A 15 -3.19 -6.37 1.03
C ASN A 15 -1.66 -6.42 1.14
N THR A 16 -1.00 -7.03 0.14
CA THR A 16 0.46 -7.21 0.10
C THR A 16 1.01 -7.07 -1.32
N VAL A 17 2.34 -7.08 -1.45
CA VAL A 17 2.99 -7.11 -2.75
C VAL A 17 2.93 -8.52 -3.36
N ILE A 18 2.62 -8.59 -4.64
CA ILE A 18 2.68 -9.79 -5.47
C ILE A 18 3.77 -9.60 -6.54
N VAL A 19 4.63 -10.60 -6.73
CA VAL A 19 5.68 -10.60 -7.75
C VAL A 19 5.26 -11.51 -8.90
N ASP A 20 5.28 -11.01 -10.13
CA ASP A 20 5.00 -11.75 -11.36
C ASP A 20 3.69 -12.56 -11.31
N GLU A 21 2.62 -11.95 -10.78
CA GLU A 21 1.30 -12.55 -10.58
C GLU A 21 1.35 -13.94 -9.91
N THR A 22 2.32 -14.13 -9.02
CA THR A 22 2.57 -15.40 -8.34
C THR A 22 2.45 -15.20 -6.84
N SER A 23 1.72 -16.06 -6.17
CA SER A 23 1.59 -15.99 -4.71
C SER A 23 2.93 -16.22 -4.01
N HIS A 24 3.07 -15.65 -2.82
CA HIS A 24 4.19 -15.89 -1.91
C HIS A 24 4.42 -17.40 -1.79
N TYR A 25 5.68 -17.82 -1.83
CA TYR A 25 6.08 -19.24 -1.78
C TYR A 25 5.48 -20.08 -2.92
N GLY A 26 5.09 -19.46 -4.03
CA GLY A 26 4.39 -20.11 -5.14
C GLY A 26 3.00 -20.63 -4.78
N GLY A 27 2.38 -20.10 -3.72
CA GLY A 27 1.10 -20.59 -3.20
C GLY A 27 1.19 -21.95 -2.48
N GLN A 28 2.41 -22.38 -2.09
CA GLN A 28 2.64 -23.65 -1.41
C GLN A 28 2.77 -23.44 0.10
N TRP A 29 1.69 -23.61 0.85
CA TRP A 29 1.65 -23.33 2.28
C TRP A 29 2.77 -24.03 3.09
N LYS A 30 3.13 -25.27 2.74
CA LYS A 30 4.23 -26.00 3.40
C LYS A 30 5.57 -25.28 3.29
N LYS A 31 5.88 -24.68 2.13
CA LYS A 31 7.07 -23.85 1.98
C LYS A 31 6.97 -22.57 2.81
N GLY A 32 5.76 -22.00 2.91
CA GLY A 32 5.51 -20.86 3.77
C GLY A 32 5.74 -21.17 5.26
N GLU A 33 5.47 -22.39 5.72
CA GLU A 33 5.70 -22.81 7.11
C GLU A 33 7.19 -23.00 7.46
N GLU A 34 8.05 -23.20 6.47
CA GLU A 34 9.50 -23.32 6.66
C GLU A 34 10.16 -21.97 6.99
N HIS A 35 9.42 -20.87 6.81
CA HIS A 35 9.93 -19.51 6.91
C HIS A 35 9.02 -18.63 7.76
N SER A 36 9.60 -17.57 8.33
CA SER A 36 8.85 -16.51 8.99
C SER A 36 9.48 -15.17 8.61
N PRO A 37 8.68 -14.12 8.38
CA PRO A 37 9.20 -12.77 8.23
C PRO A 37 10.05 -12.36 9.43
N GLU A 38 11.14 -11.64 9.18
CA GLU A 38 12.03 -11.09 10.20
C GLU A 38 11.50 -9.74 10.66
N LEU A 39 11.17 -9.61 11.94
CA LEU A 39 10.84 -8.31 12.53
C LEU A 39 12.10 -7.43 12.56
N VAL A 40 12.05 -6.27 11.89
CA VAL A 40 13.13 -5.29 11.95
C VAL A 40 13.00 -4.45 13.23
N PHE A 41 11.81 -3.89 13.46
CA PHE A 41 11.45 -3.22 14.70
C PHE A 41 9.93 -3.07 14.82
N SER A 42 9.47 -2.86 16.04
CA SER A 42 8.10 -2.44 16.35
C SER A 42 8.12 -1.47 17.53
N ASP A 43 7.33 -0.41 17.42
CA ASP A 43 7.08 0.54 18.49
C ASP A 43 5.62 0.96 18.47
N ILE A 44 4.88 0.52 19.48
CA ILE A 44 3.47 0.86 19.71
C ILE A 44 3.28 1.71 20.97
N THR A 45 4.37 2.20 21.55
CA THR A 45 4.39 2.79 22.90
C THR A 45 3.90 4.24 22.95
N ASN A 46 3.82 4.92 21.80
CA ASN A 46 3.41 6.32 21.72
C ASN A 46 2.27 6.56 20.71
N PRO A 47 1.05 6.03 20.99
CA PRO A 47 -0.07 6.10 20.05
C PRO A 47 -0.52 7.51 19.67
N GLU A 48 -0.30 8.49 20.56
CA GLU A 48 -0.63 9.90 20.28
C GLU A 48 0.28 10.52 19.20
N LYS A 49 1.47 9.95 18.98
CA LYS A 49 2.41 10.42 17.97
C LYS A 49 2.50 9.46 16.80
N VAL A 50 2.85 8.21 17.05
CA VAL A 50 3.01 7.18 16.02
C VAL A 50 3.10 5.78 16.63
N GLN A 51 2.46 4.82 15.96
CA GLN A 51 2.69 3.40 16.14
C GLN A 51 3.26 2.84 14.83
N ILE A 52 4.37 2.13 14.89
CA ILE A 52 5.11 1.73 13.68
C ILE A 52 5.66 0.32 13.81
N VAL A 53 5.59 -0.43 12.71
CA VAL A 53 6.18 -1.77 12.58
C VAL A 53 6.91 -1.88 11.25
N SER A 54 8.06 -2.53 11.25
CA SER A 54 8.81 -2.87 10.04
C SER A 54 9.24 -4.33 10.07
N ALA A 55 9.01 -5.05 8.97
CA ALA A 55 9.39 -6.46 8.83
C ALA A 55 9.92 -6.76 7.43
N LYS A 56 10.80 -7.78 7.34
CA LYS A 56 11.41 -8.26 6.10
C LYS A 56 10.96 -9.67 5.76
N GLU A 57 10.80 -9.93 4.47
CA GLU A 57 10.56 -11.24 3.90
C GLU A 57 11.50 -11.44 2.72
N ASN A 58 12.38 -12.43 2.80
CA ASN A 58 13.43 -12.70 1.79
C ASN A 58 13.30 -14.07 1.13
N ASN A 59 12.28 -14.86 1.51
CA ASN A 59 12.11 -16.25 1.09
C ASN A 59 10.84 -16.46 0.26
N ALA A 60 9.87 -15.54 0.32
CA ALA A 60 8.62 -15.65 -0.43
C ALA A 60 8.82 -15.76 -1.96
N TYR A 61 9.89 -15.16 -2.48
CA TYR A 61 10.27 -15.25 -3.88
C TYR A 61 11.79 -15.39 -4.00
N ALA A 62 12.25 -16.23 -4.92
CA ALA A 62 13.68 -16.39 -5.16
C ALA A 62 14.29 -15.08 -5.69
N GLY A 63 15.27 -14.54 -4.96
CA GLY A 63 16.02 -13.35 -5.39
C GLY A 63 15.31 -12.01 -5.18
N VAL A 64 14.14 -11.99 -4.53
CA VAL A 64 13.42 -10.75 -4.21
C VAL A 64 13.33 -10.58 -2.70
N GLY A 65 14.05 -9.60 -2.17
CA GLY A 65 13.92 -9.17 -0.79
C GLY A 65 12.80 -8.14 -0.66
N MET A 66 11.97 -8.27 0.37
CA MET A 66 10.84 -7.38 0.61
C MET A 66 10.91 -6.82 2.03
N GLN A 67 10.64 -5.53 2.19
CA GLN A 67 10.51 -4.88 3.50
C GLN A 67 9.28 -3.99 3.51
N ARG A 68 8.40 -4.20 4.49
CA ARG A 68 7.23 -3.33 4.70
C ARG A 68 7.35 -2.61 6.03
N THR A 69 7.18 -1.30 5.99
CA THR A 69 7.07 -0.45 7.17
C THR A 69 5.69 0.22 7.15
N VAL A 70 4.88 -0.04 8.18
CA VAL A 70 3.56 0.56 8.35
C VAL A 70 3.58 1.41 9.60
N ALA A 71 3.24 2.69 9.48
CA ALA A 71 3.15 3.65 10.58
C ALA A 71 1.75 4.27 10.66
N MET A 72 1.05 4.06 11.76
CA MET A 72 -0.15 4.83 12.11
C MET A 72 0.29 6.10 12.82
N VAL A 73 0.05 7.26 12.22
CA VAL A 73 0.45 8.57 12.73
C VAL A 73 -0.70 9.20 13.51
N GLY A 74 -0.42 9.60 14.74
CA GLY A 74 -1.35 10.34 15.58
C GLY A 74 -1.54 11.78 15.08
N ALA A 75 -2.79 12.17 14.89
CA ALA A 75 -3.24 13.49 14.45
C ALA A 75 -4.72 13.63 14.83
N ASP A 76 -5.31 14.82 14.61
CA ASP A 76 -6.76 15.04 14.81
C ASP A 76 -7.60 13.98 14.07
N MET A 77 -7.11 13.55 12.91
CA MET A 77 -7.58 12.37 12.19
C MET A 77 -6.37 11.49 11.85
N PRO A 78 -6.13 10.39 12.58
CA PRO A 78 -5.00 9.51 12.36
C PRO A 78 -4.98 8.95 10.94
N PHE A 79 -3.78 8.75 10.39
CA PHE A 79 -3.58 8.21 9.04
C PHE A 79 -2.44 7.20 9.03
N ILE A 80 -2.37 6.40 7.97
CA ILE A 80 -1.34 5.38 7.79
C ILE A 80 -0.32 5.86 6.75
N ILE A 81 0.96 5.70 7.05
CA ILE A 81 2.05 5.70 6.08
C ILE A 81 2.46 4.24 5.86
N ASP A 82 2.28 3.72 4.64
CA ASP A 82 2.70 2.38 4.23
C ASP A 82 3.84 2.50 3.22
N VAL A 83 5.01 1.94 3.56
CA VAL A 83 6.21 1.93 2.72
C VAL A 83 6.60 0.49 2.48
N TYR A 84 6.53 0.04 1.23
CA TYR A 84 6.84 -1.33 0.84
C TYR A 84 7.98 -1.35 -0.18
N SER A 85 9.20 -1.59 0.30
CA SER A 85 10.42 -1.66 -0.52
C SER A 85 10.70 -3.08 -0.99
N LEU A 86 11.11 -3.19 -2.25
CA LEU A 86 11.50 -4.43 -2.93
C LEU A 86 12.92 -4.28 -3.45
N ARG A 87 13.68 -5.37 -3.35
CA ARG A 87 15.08 -5.46 -3.77
C ARG A 87 15.27 -6.69 -4.63
N SER A 88 15.69 -6.49 -5.87
CA SER A 88 16.04 -7.59 -6.78
C SER A 88 17.08 -7.15 -7.79
N ALA A 89 18.02 -8.05 -8.09
CA ALA A 89 18.96 -7.87 -9.19
C ALA A 89 18.31 -8.13 -10.56
N GLN A 90 17.21 -8.88 -10.59
CA GLN A 90 16.42 -9.16 -11.78
C GLN A 90 15.23 -8.21 -11.86
N LYS A 91 14.71 -8.01 -13.06
CA LYS A 91 13.52 -7.18 -13.26
C LYS A 91 12.25 -8.03 -13.15
N HIS A 92 11.26 -7.49 -12.46
CA HIS A 92 9.97 -8.14 -12.21
C HIS A 92 8.80 -7.17 -12.43
N ASN A 93 7.60 -7.74 -12.46
CA ASN A 93 6.36 -7.01 -12.31
C ASN A 93 5.90 -7.10 -10.85
N TYR A 94 5.50 -5.96 -10.30
CA TYR A 94 5.04 -5.88 -8.92
C TYR A 94 3.63 -5.31 -8.87
N ASP A 95 2.75 -6.01 -8.17
CA ASP A 95 1.42 -5.52 -7.83
C ASP A 95 1.36 -5.26 -6.33
N LEU A 96 0.76 -4.14 -5.92
CA LEU A 96 0.34 -3.90 -4.56
C LEU A 96 -1.19 -3.79 -4.55
N ASN A 97 -1.84 -4.74 -3.91
CA ASN A 97 -3.30 -4.79 -3.83
C ASN A 97 -3.82 -4.18 -2.53
N PHE A 98 -5.01 -3.56 -2.59
CA PHE A 98 -5.77 -3.07 -1.46
C PHE A 98 -7.25 -3.42 -1.62
N MET A 99 -7.73 -4.34 -0.79
CA MET A 99 -9.15 -4.62 -0.63
C MET A 99 -9.78 -3.59 0.30
N TYR A 100 -10.92 -3.04 -0.09
CA TYR A 100 -11.63 -2.02 0.68
C TYR A 100 -13.12 -2.32 0.79
N GLY A 101 -13.70 -1.98 1.95
CA GLY A 101 -15.14 -1.96 2.16
C GLY A 101 -15.69 -0.58 1.80
N GLY A 102 -16.78 -0.54 1.03
CA GLY A 102 -17.46 0.70 0.66
C GLY A 102 -17.62 0.88 -0.85
N HIS A 103 -17.94 2.11 -1.24
CA HIS A 103 -18.21 2.50 -2.62
C HIS A 103 -17.23 3.57 -3.09
N ILE A 104 -16.68 3.40 -4.30
CA ILE A 104 -15.81 4.41 -4.93
C ILE A 104 -16.55 5.74 -5.08
N ILE A 105 -15.89 6.84 -4.77
CA ILE A 105 -16.45 8.20 -4.87
C ILE A 105 -15.69 9.02 -5.91
N GLU A 106 -14.36 8.99 -5.85
CA GLU A 106 -13.52 9.87 -6.65
C GLU A 106 -12.16 9.21 -6.93
N THR A 107 -11.63 9.48 -8.13
CA THR A 107 -10.21 9.31 -8.44
C THR A 107 -9.67 10.60 -9.03
N ASP A 108 -8.40 10.91 -8.79
CA ASP A 108 -7.73 12.05 -9.45
C ASP A 108 -6.93 11.64 -10.69
N PHE A 109 -6.92 10.34 -11.01
CA PHE A 109 -6.32 9.78 -12.21
C PHE A 109 -7.42 9.33 -13.19
N LYS A 110 -7.07 9.29 -14.48
CA LYS A 110 -7.96 8.82 -15.55
C LYS A 110 -7.91 7.31 -15.67
N TYR A 111 -9.06 6.70 -15.96
CA TYR A 111 -9.21 5.27 -16.18
C TYR A 111 -10.24 4.98 -17.28
N ASP A 112 -10.11 3.81 -17.88
CA ASP A 112 -11.08 3.23 -18.79
C ASP A 112 -11.88 2.15 -18.04
N ALA A 113 -13.18 2.37 -17.90
CA ALA A 113 -14.09 1.42 -17.28
C ALA A 113 -14.56 0.35 -18.29
N ALA A 114 -14.69 -0.88 -17.83
CA ALA A 114 -15.31 -1.96 -18.57
C ALA A 114 -16.84 -1.77 -18.60
N LEU A 115 -17.36 -1.15 -19.68
CA LEU A 115 -18.77 -0.77 -19.76
C LEU A 115 -19.72 -1.90 -20.17
N THR A 116 -19.25 -2.85 -20.99
CA THR A 116 -20.11 -3.88 -21.59
C THR A 116 -19.71 -5.32 -21.22
N SER A 117 -18.45 -5.54 -20.82
CA SER A 117 -17.93 -6.87 -20.51
C SER A 117 -16.76 -6.80 -19.56
N LEU A 118 -16.82 -7.57 -18.47
CA LEU A 118 -15.70 -7.76 -17.54
C LEU A 118 -14.81 -8.90 -18.02
N THR A 119 -13.51 -8.78 -17.78
CA THR A 119 -12.53 -9.83 -18.00
C THR A 119 -11.81 -10.16 -16.69
N PRO A 120 -11.42 -11.42 -16.44
CA PRO A 120 -10.57 -11.72 -15.30
C PRO A 120 -9.27 -10.92 -15.36
N LEU A 121 -8.77 -10.49 -14.21
CA LEU A 121 -7.57 -9.68 -14.07
C LEU A 121 -6.32 -10.43 -14.54
N GLY A 122 -6.34 -11.75 -14.42
CA GLY A 122 -5.31 -12.66 -14.90
C GLY A 122 -5.85 -14.08 -14.99
N THR A 123 -4.96 -15.05 -15.20
CA THR A 123 -5.35 -16.41 -15.57
C THR A 123 -5.08 -17.48 -14.50
N LYS A 124 -4.37 -17.14 -13.42
CA LYS A 124 -3.92 -18.08 -12.38
C LYS A 124 -3.66 -17.39 -11.04
N ASN A 125 -3.34 -18.18 -10.01
CA ASN A 125 -2.88 -17.71 -8.69
C ASN A 125 -3.84 -16.70 -8.03
N GLY A 126 -5.15 -16.92 -8.19
CA GLY A 126 -6.21 -16.08 -7.63
C GLY A 126 -6.67 -14.97 -8.59
N TYR A 127 -5.82 -14.52 -9.52
CA TYR A 127 -6.19 -13.45 -10.46
C TYR A 127 -7.35 -13.84 -11.38
N GLN A 128 -7.53 -15.15 -11.62
CA GLN A 128 -8.67 -15.67 -12.37
C GLN A 128 -10.01 -15.49 -11.64
N HIS A 129 -10.00 -15.14 -10.35
CA HIS A 129 -11.21 -14.90 -9.55
C HIS A 129 -11.53 -13.41 -9.36
N VAL A 130 -10.72 -12.53 -9.95
CA VAL A 130 -10.84 -11.09 -9.80
C VAL A 130 -11.22 -10.48 -11.14
N TRP A 131 -12.33 -9.76 -11.22
CA TRP A 131 -12.71 -8.97 -12.39
C TRP A 131 -11.89 -7.67 -12.46
N LYS A 132 -11.40 -7.34 -13.65
CA LYS A 132 -10.88 -6.00 -13.96
C LYS A 132 -12.05 -5.08 -14.33
N VAL A 133 -12.45 -4.21 -13.39
CA VAL A 133 -13.59 -3.30 -13.54
C VAL A 133 -13.19 -2.03 -14.28
N ALA A 134 -12.03 -1.48 -13.95
CA ALA A 134 -11.44 -0.36 -14.66
C ALA A 134 -9.93 -0.44 -14.60
N GLU A 135 -9.25 0.18 -15.57
CA GLU A 135 -7.80 0.28 -15.60
C GLU A 135 -7.39 1.68 -16.07
N GLY A 136 -6.41 2.26 -15.40
CA GLY A 136 -5.89 3.58 -15.69
C GLY A 136 -4.39 3.65 -15.54
N THR A 137 -3.86 4.84 -15.74
CA THR A 137 -2.45 5.18 -15.50
C THR A 137 -2.34 6.14 -14.35
N GLY A 138 -1.34 5.95 -13.50
CA GLY A 138 -1.06 6.86 -12.41
C GLY A 138 -0.65 8.24 -12.90
N ASN A 139 -0.89 9.24 -12.07
CA ASN A 139 -0.37 10.58 -12.26
C ASN A 139 1.15 10.60 -11.98
N ASN A 140 1.86 11.55 -12.56
CA ASN A 140 3.24 11.84 -12.16
C ASN A 140 3.26 12.51 -10.78
N GLY A 141 3.83 11.84 -9.77
CA GLY A 141 3.76 12.28 -8.38
C GLY A 141 2.85 11.37 -7.58
N ILE A 142 1.59 11.75 -7.35
CA ILE A 142 0.65 10.95 -6.57
C ILE A 142 -0.67 10.71 -7.30
N SER A 143 -1.26 9.53 -7.07
CA SER A 143 -2.63 9.19 -7.49
C SER A 143 -3.48 8.88 -6.28
N LYS A 144 -4.71 9.39 -6.26
CA LYS A 144 -5.65 9.29 -5.14
C LYS A 144 -6.88 8.51 -5.56
N PHE A 145 -7.30 7.62 -4.68
CA PHE A 145 -8.51 6.83 -4.79
C PHE A 145 -9.33 6.99 -3.52
N THR A 146 -10.52 7.58 -3.64
CA THR A 146 -11.42 7.90 -2.53
C THR A 146 -12.64 6.99 -2.57
N TRP A 147 -13.00 6.43 -1.42
CA TRP A 147 -14.24 5.67 -1.25
C TRP A 147 -15.00 6.13 0.00
N LEU A 148 -16.30 5.94 -0.01
CA LEU A 148 -17.18 6.12 1.15
C LEU A 148 -17.43 4.76 1.78
N ASN A 149 -17.22 4.67 3.08
CA ASN A 149 -17.63 3.52 3.87
C ASN A 149 -18.49 4.00 5.04
N ASP A 150 -19.74 3.56 5.08
CA ASP A 150 -20.79 4.08 5.96
C ASP A 150 -20.90 5.62 5.86
N LYS A 151 -20.46 6.35 6.90
CA LYS A 151 -20.56 7.82 6.99
C LYS A 151 -19.22 8.54 6.89
N LYS A 152 -18.15 7.83 6.51
CA LYS A 152 -16.77 8.34 6.50
C LYS A 152 -16.11 8.11 5.14
N PHE A 153 -15.45 9.14 4.63
CA PHE A 153 -14.62 9.00 3.44
C PHE A 153 -13.25 8.50 3.83
N TYR A 154 -12.68 7.69 2.96
CA TYR A 154 -11.32 7.19 3.05
C TYR A 154 -10.64 7.45 1.73
N SER A 155 -9.39 7.89 1.78
CA SER A 155 -8.55 8.02 0.59
C SER A 155 -7.29 7.20 0.75
N ILE A 156 -6.90 6.52 -0.32
CA ILE A 156 -5.53 6.03 -0.50
C ILE A 156 -4.83 6.90 -1.55
N ALA A 157 -3.77 7.58 -1.12
CA ALA A 157 -2.88 8.33 -2.00
C ALA A 157 -1.59 7.54 -2.18
N THR A 158 -1.23 7.18 -3.41
CA THR A 158 -0.05 6.36 -3.72
C THR A 158 0.94 7.18 -4.53
N LEU A 159 2.24 7.06 -4.24
CA LEU A 159 3.31 7.61 -5.08
C LEU A 159 3.35 6.83 -6.40
N THR A 160 3.14 7.53 -7.51
CA THR A 160 2.97 6.94 -8.84
C THR A 160 3.74 7.71 -9.91
N THR A 161 3.83 7.08 -11.08
CA THR A 161 4.25 7.71 -12.33
C THR A 161 3.25 7.37 -13.43
N GLU A 162 3.40 7.98 -14.61
CA GLU A 162 2.60 7.63 -15.79
C GLU A 162 2.82 6.17 -16.25
N ALA A 163 3.92 5.53 -15.82
CA ALA A 163 4.19 4.11 -16.06
C ALA A 163 3.46 3.18 -15.08
N THR A 164 2.94 3.70 -13.96
CA THR A 164 2.18 2.90 -13.00
C THR A 164 0.79 2.62 -13.56
N LYS A 165 0.36 1.36 -13.59
CA LYS A 165 -1.02 0.98 -13.90
C LYS A 165 -1.82 0.91 -12.61
N LEU A 166 -3.03 1.46 -12.65
CA LEU A 166 -3.97 1.45 -11.53
C LEU A 166 -5.22 0.71 -11.95
N ALA A 167 -5.63 -0.30 -11.20
CA ALA A 167 -6.81 -1.10 -11.52
C ALA A 167 -7.84 -1.01 -10.40
N VAL A 168 -9.10 -0.85 -10.80
CA VAL A 168 -10.26 -1.09 -9.92
C VAL A 168 -10.72 -2.51 -10.18
N THR A 169 -10.82 -3.29 -9.11
CA THR A 169 -11.04 -4.73 -9.19
C THR A 169 -12.24 -5.16 -8.37
N LYS A 170 -12.87 -6.27 -8.74
CA LYS A 170 -13.97 -6.86 -7.98
C LYS A 170 -13.90 -8.38 -7.98
N VAL A 171 -14.01 -9.00 -6.81
CA VAL A 171 -14.00 -10.46 -6.66
C VAL A 171 -15.29 -11.06 -7.22
N GLY A 172 -15.18 -12.24 -7.84
CA GLY A 172 -16.33 -13.02 -8.32
C GLY A 172 -16.17 -13.56 -9.75
N ALA A 173 -14.97 -13.48 -10.34
CA ALA A 173 -14.71 -14.14 -11.61
C ALA A 173 -14.59 -15.65 -11.40
N ASN A 174 -14.99 -16.44 -12.40
CA ASN A 174 -14.91 -17.90 -12.36
C ASN A 174 -15.48 -18.53 -11.06
N ASP A 175 -16.60 -18.00 -10.56
CA ASP A 175 -17.29 -18.46 -9.35
C ASP A 175 -18.74 -18.86 -9.68
N PRO A 176 -18.95 -20.01 -10.35
CA PRO A 176 -20.28 -20.42 -10.84
C PRO A 176 -21.28 -20.74 -9.72
N ASP A 177 -20.77 -21.09 -8.54
CA ASP A 177 -21.57 -21.50 -7.39
C ASP A 177 -21.83 -20.34 -6.40
N PHE A 178 -21.39 -19.12 -6.73
CA PHE A 178 -21.52 -17.93 -5.89
C PHE A 178 -20.91 -18.11 -4.48
N ASN A 179 -19.75 -18.77 -4.42
CA ASN A 179 -19.03 -19.05 -3.19
C ASN A 179 -18.25 -17.83 -2.67
N LEU A 180 -17.83 -16.94 -3.57
CA LEU A 180 -17.03 -15.77 -3.25
C LEU A 180 -17.91 -14.56 -2.93
N ARG A 181 -17.56 -13.86 -1.85
CA ARG A 181 -18.16 -12.55 -1.60
C ARG A 181 -17.65 -11.54 -2.63
N ALA A 182 -18.55 -10.68 -3.07
CA ALA A 182 -18.21 -9.55 -3.93
C ALA A 182 -17.44 -8.49 -3.10
N GLU A 183 -16.11 -8.57 -3.15
CA GLU A 183 -15.21 -7.62 -2.48
C GLU A 183 -14.59 -6.68 -3.53
N ASN A 184 -14.46 -5.40 -3.19
CA ASN A 184 -13.86 -4.40 -4.05
C ASN A 184 -12.36 -4.27 -3.75
N GLY A 185 -11.57 -4.00 -4.78
CA GLY A 185 -10.14 -3.78 -4.65
C GLY A 185 -9.62 -2.65 -5.52
N TYR A 186 -8.47 -2.14 -5.12
CA TYR A 186 -7.67 -1.16 -5.83
C TYR A 186 -6.23 -1.68 -5.89
N MET A 187 -5.65 -1.75 -7.08
CA MET A 187 -4.33 -2.30 -7.30
C MET A 187 -3.42 -1.29 -8.00
N ALA A 188 -2.20 -1.15 -7.50
CA ALA A 188 -1.12 -0.46 -8.20
C ALA A 188 -0.15 -1.49 -8.77
N ARG A 189 0.09 -1.43 -10.08
CA ARG A 189 0.97 -2.34 -10.83
C ARG A 189 2.11 -1.57 -11.47
N VAL A 190 3.33 -2.05 -11.29
CA VAL A 190 4.52 -1.56 -12.00
C VAL A 190 5.23 -2.72 -12.69
N GLN A 191 5.86 -2.42 -13.83
CA GLN A 191 6.50 -3.42 -14.66
C GLN A 191 7.98 -3.10 -14.88
N ASP A 192 8.76 -4.14 -15.17
CA ASP A 192 10.18 -4.05 -15.52
C ASP A 192 11.03 -3.35 -14.45
N LYS A 193 10.82 -3.68 -13.17
CA LYS A 193 11.54 -3.08 -12.04
C LYS A 193 12.41 -4.10 -11.31
N GLY A 194 13.67 -3.72 -11.06
CA GLY A 194 14.52 -4.40 -10.07
C GLY A 194 14.12 -3.96 -8.67
N ASN A 195 14.84 -2.97 -8.14
CA ASN A 195 14.42 -2.28 -6.91
C ASN A 195 13.21 -1.38 -7.17
N TYR A 196 12.24 -1.40 -6.26
CA TYR A 196 11.07 -0.51 -6.30
C TYR A 196 10.50 -0.31 -4.90
N THR A 197 9.91 0.85 -4.64
CA THR A 197 9.27 1.15 -3.36
C THR A 197 7.88 1.72 -3.60
N PHE A 198 6.86 1.02 -3.12
CA PHE A 198 5.53 1.59 -2.99
C PHE A 198 5.46 2.47 -1.75
N VAL A 199 4.84 3.64 -1.90
CA VAL A 199 4.54 4.53 -0.78
C VAL A 199 3.07 4.91 -0.87
N SER A 200 2.28 4.54 0.14
CA SER A 200 0.84 4.80 0.19
C SER A 200 0.46 5.48 1.51
N ILE A 201 -0.41 6.47 1.43
CA ILE A 201 -1.02 7.15 2.57
C ILE A 201 -2.50 6.82 2.59
N ILE A 202 -2.97 6.25 3.70
CA ILE A 202 -4.38 5.93 3.89
C ILE A 202 -4.93 6.85 4.97
N GLU A 203 -5.87 7.72 4.62
CA GLU A 203 -6.47 8.67 5.55
C GLU A 203 -8.00 8.54 5.59
N PRO A 204 -8.61 8.50 6.79
CA PRO A 204 -10.01 8.85 6.96
C PRO A 204 -10.18 10.38 6.92
N HIS A 205 -11.25 10.86 6.31
CA HIS A 205 -11.60 12.28 6.28
C HIS A 205 -13.11 12.47 6.07
N GLY A 206 -13.56 13.71 6.27
CA GLY A 206 -14.93 14.12 6.00
C GLY A 206 -16.00 13.38 6.77
N SER A 207 -17.24 13.64 6.39
CA SER A 207 -18.41 12.92 6.86
C SER A 207 -19.56 13.02 5.87
N PHE A 208 -20.45 12.03 5.93
CA PHE A 208 -21.73 12.05 5.25
C PHE A 208 -22.84 11.71 6.26
N ASP A 209 -23.77 12.64 6.51
CA ASP A 209 -25.00 12.32 7.26
C ASP A 209 -26.17 12.19 6.28
N PRO A 210 -26.66 10.96 6.01
CA PRO A 210 -27.77 10.74 5.10
C PRO A 210 -29.11 11.31 5.59
N ARG A 211 -29.25 11.60 6.90
CA ARG A 211 -30.50 12.15 7.46
C ARG A 211 -30.62 13.66 7.23
N LEU A 212 -29.46 14.33 7.15
CA LEU A 212 -29.38 15.77 6.93
C LEU A 212 -28.98 16.11 5.50
N GLU A 213 -28.74 15.10 4.66
CA GLU A 213 -28.21 15.23 3.30
C GLU A 213 -26.94 16.11 3.24
N LEU A 214 -26.10 15.99 4.27
CA LEU A 214 -24.94 16.86 4.47
C LEU A 214 -23.63 16.10 4.21
N VAL A 215 -22.79 16.69 3.35
CA VAL A 215 -21.42 16.23 3.07
C VAL A 215 -20.43 17.26 3.59
N GLN A 216 -19.39 16.80 4.28
CA GLN A 216 -18.29 17.63 4.78
C GLN A 216 -16.96 17.00 4.40
N ASP A 217 -16.00 17.81 3.92
CA ASP A 217 -14.61 17.43 3.60
C ASP A 217 -14.43 16.08 2.88
N SER A 218 -15.21 15.86 1.82
CA SER A 218 -15.25 14.62 1.04
C SER A 218 -14.01 14.34 0.19
N HIS A 219 -13.10 15.32 0.05
CA HIS A 219 -11.89 15.17 -0.75
C HIS A 219 -10.67 14.87 0.13
N SER A 220 -9.76 14.02 -0.36
CA SER A 220 -8.49 13.72 0.30
C SER A 220 -7.74 14.98 0.70
N ARG A 221 -7.24 15.06 1.93
CA ARG A 221 -6.39 16.14 2.42
C ARG A 221 -4.92 15.94 2.07
N VAL A 222 -4.50 14.74 1.68
CA VAL A 222 -3.13 14.50 1.17
C VAL A 222 -2.88 15.38 -0.05
N GLN A 223 -1.81 16.17 0.01
CA GLN A 223 -1.40 17.07 -1.06
C GLN A 223 -0.26 16.47 -1.87
N ASP A 224 0.78 15.94 -1.22
CA ASP A 224 1.96 15.40 -1.87
C ASP A 224 2.60 14.28 -1.04
N ILE A 225 3.31 13.38 -1.71
CA ILE A 225 4.11 12.31 -1.12
C ILE A 225 5.47 12.34 -1.81
N LYS A 226 6.56 12.26 -1.04
CA LYS A 226 7.91 12.12 -1.60
C LYS A 226 8.67 11.03 -0.90
N LEU A 227 9.25 10.14 -1.70
CA LEU A 227 10.32 9.25 -1.26
C LEU A 227 11.64 10.01 -1.39
N LEU A 228 12.12 10.54 -0.26
CA LEU A 228 13.26 11.46 -0.21
C LEU A 228 14.60 10.72 -0.17
N VAL A 229 14.62 9.58 0.51
CA VAL A 229 15.77 8.67 0.60
C VAL A 229 15.24 7.25 0.59
N GLU A 230 15.92 6.40 -0.16
CA GLU A 230 15.66 4.97 -0.17
C GLU A 230 16.95 4.26 -0.58
N ASP A 231 17.67 3.70 0.39
CA ASP A 231 18.92 2.98 0.19
C ASP A 231 18.99 1.72 1.07
N GLU A 232 20.17 1.12 1.24
CA GLU A 232 20.34 -0.08 2.07
C GLU A 232 20.19 0.20 3.57
N LYS A 233 20.47 1.43 4.02
CA LYS A 233 20.53 1.82 5.42
C LYS A 233 19.30 2.57 5.88
N TYR A 234 18.75 3.45 5.04
CA TYR A 234 17.72 4.40 5.42
C TYR A 234 16.62 4.53 4.39
N THR A 235 15.43 4.80 4.91
CA THR A 235 14.30 5.25 4.12
C THR A 235 13.73 6.52 4.75
N ALA A 236 13.41 7.51 3.92
CA ALA A 236 12.78 8.75 4.34
C ALA A 236 11.62 9.10 3.42
N VAL A 237 10.42 9.27 4.00
CA VAL A 237 9.20 9.64 3.29
C VAL A 237 8.66 10.92 3.89
N SER A 238 8.31 11.89 3.03
CA SER A 238 7.54 13.06 3.44
C SER A 238 6.13 13.02 2.88
N VAL A 239 5.18 13.48 3.68
CA VAL A 239 3.77 13.62 3.31
C VAL A 239 3.32 15.02 3.69
N SER A 240 2.72 15.77 2.77
CA SER A 240 2.11 17.06 3.07
C SER A 240 0.60 17.01 2.90
N PHE A 241 -0.10 17.78 3.71
CA PHE A 241 -1.55 17.93 3.68
C PHE A 241 -1.93 19.37 3.28
N ARG A 242 -3.12 19.54 2.69
CA ARG A 242 -3.62 20.85 2.20
C ARG A 242 -3.71 21.93 3.29
N GLU A 243 -3.80 21.52 4.56
CA GLU A 243 -3.80 22.41 5.73
C GLU A 243 -2.40 22.93 6.11
N GLY A 244 -1.36 22.59 5.34
CA GLY A 244 0.03 23.02 5.54
C GLY A 244 0.87 22.09 6.42
N LYS A 245 0.24 21.18 7.17
CA LYS A 245 0.94 20.18 7.98
C LYS A 245 1.77 19.23 7.11
N THR A 246 3.04 19.05 7.46
CA THR A 246 3.95 18.12 6.77
C THR A 246 4.58 17.14 7.76
N TYR A 247 4.60 15.87 7.40
CA TYR A 247 5.21 14.80 8.18
C TYR A 247 6.41 14.26 7.44
N LEU A 248 7.54 14.10 8.14
CA LEU A 248 8.75 13.44 7.65
C LEU A 248 9.03 12.24 8.55
N LEU A 249 8.84 11.05 7.97
CA LEU A 249 9.19 9.79 8.60
C LEU A 249 10.55 9.33 8.05
N MET A 250 11.53 9.16 8.94
CA MET A 250 12.83 8.58 8.62
C MET A 250 13.01 7.31 9.45
N PHE A 251 13.51 6.23 8.86
CA PHE A 251 13.81 5.00 9.59
C PHE A 251 15.03 4.28 9.04
N ALA A 252 15.67 3.50 9.91
CA ALA A 252 16.72 2.57 9.55
C ALA A 252 16.11 1.29 8.95
N ASN A 253 16.72 0.81 7.87
CA ASN A 253 16.28 -0.41 7.18
C ASN A 253 16.82 -1.69 7.84
N ALA A 254 17.65 -1.56 8.88
CA ALA A 254 18.14 -2.66 9.71
C ALA A 254 17.81 -2.39 11.18
N PRO A 255 17.67 -3.44 12.03
CA PRO A 255 17.41 -3.27 13.45
C PRO A 255 18.48 -2.39 14.12
N SER A 256 18.02 -1.53 15.02
CA SER A 256 18.86 -0.56 15.71
C SER A 256 18.41 -0.38 17.16
N ASP A 257 19.37 -0.39 18.09
CA ASP A 257 19.11 -0.12 19.50
C ASP A 257 18.72 1.34 19.74
N ALA A 258 17.97 1.60 20.81
CA ALA A 258 17.51 2.96 21.18
C ALA A 258 18.63 4.00 21.38
N LYS A 259 19.88 3.56 21.51
CA LYS A 259 21.06 4.43 21.70
C LYS A 259 21.84 4.68 20.41
N THR A 260 21.65 3.86 19.39
CA THR A 260 22.34 3.98 18.10
C THR A 260 21.98 5.31 17.47
N SER A 261 23.00 6.10 17.09
CA SER A 261 22.78 7.39 16.44
C SER A 261 22.85 7.23 14.92
N HIS A 262 21.90 7.85 14.25
CA HIS A 262 21.84 7.92 12.79
C HIS A 262 22.01 9.36 12.32
N LYS A 263 22.53 9.51 11.11
CA LYS A 263 22.66 10.80 10.42
C LYS A 263 22.26 10.63 8.97
N LEU A 264 21.39 11.52 8.50
CA LEU A 264 20.91 11.55 7.12
C LEU A 264 20.89 12.98 6.61
N THR A 265 21.31 13.19 5.37
CA THR A 265 21.24 14.51 4.71
C THR A 265 20.16 14.48 3.65
N ILE A 266 19.16 15.35 3.77
CA ILE A 266 18.04 15.46 2.82
C ILE A 266 17.96 16.91 2.35
N GLY A 267 18.09 17.14 1.04
CA GLY A 267 18.00 18.50 0.48
C GLY A 267 19.01 19.49 1.08
N GLY A 268 20.20 19.03 1.48
CA GLY A 268 21.23 19.83 2.14
C GLY A 268 21.02 20.04 3.65
N GLN A 269 19.88 19.66 4.21
CA GLN A 269 19.63 19.69 5.64
C GLN A 269 20.11 18.39 6.31
N ASN A 270 20.86 18.51 7.40
CA ASN A 270 21.29 17.37 8.21
C ASN A 270 20.23 17.02 9.27
N TYR A 271 19.87 15.75 9.33
CA TYR A 271 19.00 15.15 10.32
C TYR A 271 19.78 14.14 11.14
N THR A 272 19.57 14.14 12.45
CA THR A 272 20.15 13.16 13.37
C THR A 272 19.07 12.65 14.30
N TRP A 273 19.02 11.34 14.52
CA TRP A 273 18.12 10.71 15.47
C TRP A 273 18.78 9.52 16.15
N LYS A 274 18.09 8.94 17.14
CA LYS A 274 18.50 7.70 17.80
C LYS A 274 17.42 6.63 17.69
N GLY A 275 17.83 5.37 17.63
CA GLY A 275 16.93 4.23 17.48
C GLY A 275 16.41 4.06 16.05
N ASN A 276 15.39 3.21 15.90
CA ASN A 276 14.96 2.73 14.59
C ASN A 276 14.34 3.79 13.68
N TYR A 277 13.67 4.81 14.22
CA TYR A 277 12.94 5.79 13.42
C TYR A 277 12.84 7.15 14.10
N GLN A 278 12.46 8.14 13.31
CA GLN A 278 12.09 9.48 13.76
C GLN A 278 10.95 10.01 12.89
N LEU A 279 9.86 10.42 13.54
CA LEU A 279 8.80 11.21 12.93
C LEU A 279 8.95 12.68 13.33
N ILE A 280 8.99 13.56 12.34
CA ILE A 280 9.01 15.02 12.48
C ILE A 280 7.74 15.58 11.85
N THR A 281 7.04 16.44 12.59
CA THR A 281 5.88 17.19 12.09
C THR A 281 6.28 18.66 11.95
N LYS A 282 5.93 19.29 10.84
CA LYS A 282 6.14 20.71 10.54
C LYS A 282 4.83 21.39 10.20
#